data_AF-A0A2D4H396-F1
#
_entry.id   AF-A0A2D4H396-F1
#
_cell.length_a   1.000
_cell.length_b   1.000
_cell.length_c   1.000
_cell.angle_alpha   90.00
_cell.angle_beta   90.00
_cell.angle_gamma   90.00
#
_symmetry.space_group_name_H-M   'P 1'
#
loop_
_entity.id
_entity.type
_entity.pdbx_description
1 polymer ?
#
loop_
_entity_poly.entity_id
_entity_poly.type
_entity_poly.pdbx_seq_one_letter_code
_entity_poly.pdbx_strand_id
1 'polypeptide(L)'
;NMKKGTIIKKLFLTVDTTDENFMPKRVAVYGGEGDNLKKLSDVGIDESYIGDVCVLEDMTTHLPVIEVRIVECRDDGIDVRLRGIKIKSSRQRELGLNADMFQPANLVRYPRLEGRDPDMLYWRAVILQRFIKILDSVLHHLVPAWDYTLGTFNELKHIKQFLLLSKRRTMLISQCLKDSETSKPNFMPRLYINRRLAMEHRDNPALDPTCKNTVFVQVYEGLKPSDKYEKPLDYRWPLRYDQWWECKFIAEGIIDQGGGFRDSIADMSEELCPSSSETPVPLPFFVRTSNQGSGTGEARDMYVPNPSCKEFLKYEWIGQIMGAALRGKEFLVLALPGFVWKQLTGEEVSWNKDFPAIDSMLVKLLEMMEGMDKETFEFKFGNELTYTT
;
A
#
# COMPACT_ATOMS: atom_id res chain seq x y z
N ASN A 1 38.77 22.23 2.56
CA ASN A 1 38.48 21.26 1.48
C ASN A 1 38.07 19.92 2.07
N MET A 2 36.90 19.44 1.65
CA MET A 2 36.33 18.16 2.08
C MET A 2 36.97 16.99 1.31
N LYS A 3 37.14 15.85 1.99
CA LYS A 3 37.60 14.62 1.33
C LYS A 3 36.56 14.17 0.30
N LYS A 4 37.03 13.75 -0.89
CA LYS A 4 36.17 13.31 -2.00
C LYS A 4 35.15 12.28 -1.53
N GLY A 5 33.88 12.54 -1.84
CA GLY A 5 32.75 11.66 -1.51
C GLY A 5 32.22 11.81 -0.08
N THR A 6 32.79 12.68 0.76
CA THR A 6 32.25 12.94 2.10
C THR A 6 31.00 13.82 2.04
N ILE A 7 29.92 13.39 2.70
CA ILE A 7 28.67 14.14 2.86
C ILE A 7 28.55 14.55 4.33
N ILE A 8 28.29 15.84 4.58
CA ILE A 8 28.07 16.36 5.94
C ILE A 8 26.68 15.97 6.42
N LYS A 9 26.60 15.27 7.55
CA LYS A 9 25.34 15.01 8.25
C LYS A 9 25.01 16.14 9.21
N LYS A 10 26.00 16.58 10.00
CA LYS A 10 25.90 17.75 10.87
C LYS A 10 27.27 18.42 11.00
N LEU A 11 27.29 19.74 10.99
CA LEU A 11 28.44 20.59 11.27
C LEU A 11 28.09 21.46 12.47
N PHE A 12 28.93 21.43 13.49
CA PHE A 12 28.74 22.19 14.72
C PHE A 12 29.89 23.14 14.98
N LEU A 13 29.57 24.31 15.53
CA LEU A 13 30.52 25.24 16.11
C LEU A 13 30.32 25.27 17.62
N THR A 14 31.39 25.10 18.38
CA THR A 14 31.35 25.24 19.84
C THR A 14 31.58 26.69 20.21
N VAL A 15 30.61 27.29 20.90
CA VAL A 15 30.60 28.69 21.34
C VAL A 15 30.42 28.77 22.85
N ASP A 16 30.85 29.89 23.44
CA ASP A 16 30.73 30.14 24.87
C ASP A 16 30.48 31.64 25.10
N THR A 17 29.41 31.95 25.82
CA THR A 17 29.06 33.33 26.20
C THR A 17 30.16 34.05 26.99
N THR A 18 31.05 33.32 27.68
CA THR A 18 32.19 33.93 28.40
C THR A 18 33.23 34.54 27.46
N ASP A 19 33.14 34.30 26.16
CA ASP A 19 34.01 34.92 25.16
C ASP A 19 33.54 36.35 24.78
N GLU A 20 32.48 36.87 25.41
CA GLU A 20 32.01 38.27 25.29
C GLU A 20 31.86 38.72 23.83
N ASN A 21 32.51 39.81 23.43
CA ASN A 21 32.46 40.37 22.08
C ASN A 21 33.16 39.50 21.02
N PHE A 22 33.91 38.47 21.42
CA PHE A 22 34.47 37.47 20.50
C PHE A 22 33.47 36.35 20.17
N MET A 23 32.28 36.33 20.79
CA MET A 23 31.29 35.30 20.52
C MET A 23 30.58 35.58 19.18
N PRO A 24 30.48 34.60 18.28
CA PRO A 24 29.71 34.77 17.05
C PRO A 24 28.20 34.84 17.37
N LYS A 25 27.52 35.82 16.78
CA LYS A 25 26.07 36.03 16.88
C LYS A 25 25.32 35.48 15.67
N ARG A 26 25.95 35.53 14.49
CA ARG A 26 25.35 35.02 13.26
C ARG A 26 26.39 34.37 12.36
N VAL A 27 26.06 33.17 11.88
CA VAL A 27 26.96 32.34 11.07
C VAL A 27 26.24 31.90 9.80
N ALA A 28 26.85 32.16 8.65
CA ALA A 28 26.38 31.67 7.37
C ALA A 28 27.34 30.61 6.82
N VAL A 29 26.80 29.49 6.33
CA VAL A 29 27.60 28.43 5.71
C VAL A 29 27.34 28.40 4.22
N TYR A 30 28.41 28.36 3.44
CA TYR A 30 28.40 28.25 1.99
C TYR A 30 29.07 26.95 1.55
N GLY A 31 28.74 26.47 0.36
CA GLY A 31 29.44 25.34 -0.25
C GLY A 31 29.25 25.25 -1.75
N GLY A 32 30.21 24.61 -2.42
CA GLY A 32 30.27 24.57 -3.88
C GLY A 32 31.61 24.06 -4.40
N GLU A 33 31.87 24.34 -5.68
CA GLU A 33 33.11 23.96 -6.38
C GLU A 33 33.90 25.20 -6.80
N GLY A 34 35.20 25.22 -6.49
CA GLY A 34 36.05 26.39 -6.77
C GLY A 34 35.49 27.65 -6.12
N ASP A 35 35.35 28.72 -6.90
CA ASP A 35 34.83 30.02 -6.46
C ASP A 35 33.30 30.10 -6.49
N ASN A 36 32.61 29.08 -7.02
CA ASN A 36 31.15 29.06 -7.15
C ASN A 36 30.46 28.54 -5.87
N LEU A 37 30.60 29.29 -4.77
CA LEU A 37 30.00 28.95 -3.49
C LEU A 37 28.55 29.44 -3.39
N LYS A 38 27.61 28.55 -3.04
CA LYS A 38 26.21 28.90 -2.76
C LYS A 38 25.94 28.88 -1.25
N LYS A 39 25.09 29.80 -0.78
CA LYS A 39 24.65 29.83 0.61
C LYS A 39 23.80 28.60 0.92
N LEU A 40 24.18 27.84 1.93
CA LEU A 40 23.52 26.61 2.37
C LEU A 40 22.69 26.83 3.64
N SER A 41 23.18 27.67 4.55
CA SER A 41 22.50 27.98 5.81
C SER A 41 22.87 29.38 6.34
N ASP A 42 22.04 29.90 7.24
CA ASP A 42 22.23 31.14 8.00
C ASP A 42 21.62 30.93 9.39
N VAL A 43 22.44 30.98 10.43
CA VAL A 43 22.05 30.61 11.79
C VAL A 43 22.38 31.74 12.74
N GLY A 44 21.36 32.22 13.45
CA GLY A 44 21.51 33.10 14.61
C GLY A 44 21.84 32.28 15.85
N ILE A 45 22.75 32.79 16.67
CA ILE A 45 23.22 32.16 17.90
C ILE A 45 22.73 33.01 19.07
N ASP A 46 22.11 32.35 20.05
CA ASP A 46 21.72 32.99 21.32
C ASP A 46 22.98 33.41 22.09
N GLU A 47 23.06 34.69 22.45
CA GLU A 47 24.23 35.29 23.12
C GLU A 47 24.48 34.73 24.52
N SER A 48 23.49 34.07 25.13
CA SER A 48 23.63 33.39 26.43
C SER A 48 24.08 31.94 26.31
N TYR A 49 24.20 31.40 25.09
CA TYR A 49 24.42 29.99 24.86
C TYR A 49 25.87 29.55 25.12
N ILE A 50 26.01 28.36 25.73
CA ILE A 50 27.27 27.66 25.89
C ILE A 50 27.09 26.24 25.35
N GLY A 51 27.85 25.86 24.32
CA GLY A 51 27.79 24.51 23.75
C GLY A 51 27.97 24.44 22.24
N ASP A 52 27.50 23.34 21.66
CA ASP A 52 27.62 23.04 20.23
C ASP A 52 26.38 23.53 19.45
N VAL A 53 26.56 24.54 18.60
CA VAL A 53 25.51 25.05 17.70
C VAL A 53 25.60 24.32 16.36
N CYS A 54 24.51 23.69 15.92
CA CYS A 54 24.44 23.06 14.60
C CYS A 54 24.26 24.15 13.52
N VAL A 55 25.28 24.35 12.68
CA VAL A 55 25.26 25.41 11.65
C VAL A 55 24.97 24.88 10.25
N LEU A 56 25.07 23.57 10.01
CA LEU A 56 24.69 22.92 8.76
C LEU A 56 24.31 21.46 9.02
N GLU A 57 23.19 20.99 8.48
CA GLU A 57 22.79 19.59 8.62
C GLU A 57 22.12 19.02 7.36
N ASP A 58 22.02 17.69 7.30
CA ASP A 58 21.28 16.92 6.30
C ASP A 58 21.67 17.17 4.83
N MET A 59 22.95 17.45 4.59
CA MET A 59 23.46 17.53 3.21
C MET A 59 23.30 16.18 2.50
N THR A 60 23.00 16.26 1.20
CA THR A 60 22.66 15.09 0.38
C THR A 60 23.68 14.80 -0.72
N THR A 61 24.55 15.77 -1.00
CA THR A 61 25.60 15.70 -2.01
C THR A 61 26.95 16.03 -1.38
N HIS A 62 28.01 15.56 -2.02
CA HIS A 62 29.37 15.95 -1.65
C HIS A 62 29.62 17.36 -2.18
N LEU A 63 30.08 18.26 -1.30
CA LEU A 63 30.53 19.60 -1.64
C LEU A 63 32.03 19.67 -1.33
N PRO A 64 32.90 19.88 -2.33
CA PRO A 64 34.34 19.84 -2.13
C PRO A 64 34.84 21.00 -1.25
N VAL A 65 34.15 22.14 -1.28
CA VAL A 65 34.43 23.30 -0.44
C VAL A 65 33.22 23.60 0.44
N ILE A 66 33.48 23.78 1.73
CA ILE A 66 32.53 24.29 2.72
C ILE A 66 33.21 25.48 3.37
N GLU A 67 32.52 26.61 3.38
CA GLU A 67 33.02 27.86 3.91
C GLU A 67 32.07 28.35 5.01
N VAL A 68 32.61 28.55 6.21
CA VAL A 68 31.87 29.07 7.36
C VAL A 68 32.23 30.55 7.48
N ARG A 69 31.24 31.42 7.32
CA ARG A 69 31.39 32.87 7.46
C ARG A 69 30.74 33.33 8.76
N ILE A 70 31.53 33.93 9.64
CA ILE A 70 31.01 34.66 10.79
C ILE A 70 30.54 36.02 10.27
N VAL A 71 29.22 36.24 10.31
CA VAL A 71 28.59 37.42 9.71
C VAL A 71 28.55 38.56 10.72
N GLU A 72 28.23 38.22 11.98
CA GLU A 72 28.11 39.17 13.10
C GLU A 72 28.67 38.52 14.37
N CYS A 73 29.43 39.28 15.16
CA CYS A 73 29.80 38.94 16.53
C CYS A 73 28.93 39.72 17.53
N ARG A 74 28.93 39.27 18.77
CA ARG A 74 28.25 39.95 19.88
C ARG A 74 28.88 41.33 20.13
N ASP A 75 28.07 42.30 20.53
CA ASP A 75 28.48 43.67 20.88
C ASP A 75 29.38 44.34 19.82
N ASP A 76 29.08 44.12 18.55
CA ASP A 76 29.83 44.63 17.39
C ASP A 76 31.33 44.30 17.41
N GLY A 77 31.67 43.13 17.98
CA GLY A 77 33.02 42.60 17.99
C GLY A 77 33.61 42.45 16.59
N ILE A 78 34.88 42.81 16.45
CA ILE A 78 35.62 42.75 15.17
C ILE A 78 36.43 41.46 14.99
N ASP A 79 36.43 40.59 16.00
CA ASP A 79 37.16 39.33 16.02
C ASP A 79 36.28 38.22 16.62
N VAL A 80 36.64 36.97 16.39
CA VAL A 80 35.83 35.81 16.78
C VAL A 80 36.67 34.73 17.48
N ARG A 81 36.12 34.15 18.54
CA ARG A 81 36.67 32.98 19.23
C ARG A 81 35.74 31.79 19.05
N LEU A 82 36.22 30.79 18.30
CA LEU A 82 35.55 29.50 18.16
C LEU A 82 36.27 28.47 19.02
N ARG A 83 35.57 27.87 19.99
CA ARG A 83 36.15 26.88 20.90
C ARG A 83 36.32 25.50 20.27
N GLY A 84 35.58 25.23 19.18
CA GLY A 84 35.65 23.95 18.50
C GLY A 84 34.84 23.93 17.22
N ILE A 85 35.22 23.02 16.33
CA ILE A 85 34.48 22.68 15.12
C ILE A 85 34.32 21.16 15.09
N LYS A 86 33.08 20.67 15.02
CA LYS A 86 32.78 19.23 15.00
C LYS A 86 31.99 18.89 13.74
N ILE A 87 32.41 17.83 13.05
CA ILE A 87 31.73 17.36 11.83
C ILE A 87 31.29 15.91 12.03
N LYS A 88 29.97 15.67 11.95
CA LYS A 88 29.43 14.34 11.67
C LYS A 88 29.29 14.20 10.17
N SER A 89 30.05 13.28 9.59
CA SER A 89 30.02 13.04 8.15
C SER A 89 29.88 11.56 7.84
N SER A 90 29.38 11.27 6.65
CA SER A 90 29.35 9.92 6.08
C SER A 90 30.10 9.96 4.75
N ARG A 91 30.87 8.93 4.41
CA ARG A 91 31.25 8.75 3.00
C ARG A 91 29.99 8.45 2.19
N GLN A 92 30.02 8.81 0.92
CA GLN A 92 28.92 8.63 -0.02
C GLN A 92 28.36 7.20 0.13
N ARG A 93 27.06 7.10 0.44
CA ARG A 93 26.24 5.86 0.49
C ARG A 93 26.32 5.00 1.76
N GLU A 94 26.01 5.55 2.93
CA GLU A 94 25.21 4.76 3.86
C GLU A 94 23.76 5.20 3.74
N LEU A 95 23.03 4.46 2.89
CA LEU A 95 21.58 4.52 2.85
C LEU A 95 20.97 3.51 3.83
N GLY A 96 21.74 3.02 4.80
CA GLY A 96 21.36 1.94 5.71
C GLY A 96 21.37 0.55 5.07
N LEU A 97 21.98 0.41 3.88
CA LEU A 97 22.21 -0.88 3.21
C LEU A 97 23.67 -1.30 3.38
N ASN A 98 23.89 -2.55 3.76
CA ASN A 98 25.20 -3.21 3.78
C ASN A 98 25.18 -4.39 2.80
N ALA A 99 26.29 -4.64 2.09
CA ALA A 99 26.47 -5.82 1.25
C ALA A 99 26.26 -7.13 2.04
N ASP A 100 26.59 -7.14 3.34
CA ASP A 100 26.36 -8.28 4.23
C ASP A 100 24.88 -8.69 4.32
N MET A 101 23.95 -7.77 4.06
CA MET A 101 22.51 -8.07 4.04
C MET A 101 22.12 -9.02 2.91
N PHE A 102 22.92 -9.08 1.84
CA PHE A 102 22.67 -9.90 0.66
C PHE A 102 23.47 -11.21 0.67
N GLN A 103 24.08 -11.55 1.81
CA GLN A 103 24.72 -12.85 1.98
C GLN A 103 23.67 -13.97 1.94
N PRO A 104 24.00 -15.16 1.41
CA PRO A 104 23.04 -16.26 1.26
C PRO A 104 22.27 -16.61 2.55
N ALA A 105 22.94 -16.56 3.70
CA ALA A 105 22.32 -16.80 5.01
C ALA A 105 21.16 -15.84 5.35
N ASN A 106 21.18 -14.63 4.80
CA ASN A 106 20.16 -13.60 5.00
C ASN A 106 19.06 -13.62 3.91
N LEU A 107 19.25 -14.40 2.84
CA LEU A 107 18.35 -14.47 1.69
C LEU A 107 17.40 -15.68 1.70
N VAL A 108 17.39 -16.49 2.75
CA VAL A 108 16.57 -17.73 2.86
C VAL A 108 15.08 -17.46 2.62
N ARG A 109 14.56 -16.29 3.04
CA ARG A 109 13.16 -15.89 2.83
C ARG A 109 12.88 -15.26 1.46
N TYR A 110 13.91 -15.08 0.64
CA TYR A 110 13.85 -14.40 -0.65
C TYR A 110 14.44 -15.28 -1.76
N PRO A 111 13.83 -16.44 -2.06
CA PRO A 111 14.39 -17.42 -3.00
C PRO A 111 14.60 -16.85 -4.41
N ARG A 112 13.85 -15.82 -4.80
CA ARG A 112 14.04 -15.13 -6.10
C ARG A 112 15.37 -14.37 -6.22
N LEU A 113 16.03 -14.09 -5.09
CA LEU A 113 17.33 -13.44 -5.02
C LEU A 113 18.48 -14.45 -4.87
N GLU A 114 18.16 -15.73 -4.65
CA GLU A 114 19.14 -16.79 -4.46
C GLU A 114 19.98 -17.01 -5.73
N GLY A 115 21.25 -17.40 -5.55
CA GLY A 115 22.20 -17.60 -6.66
C GLY A 115 22.65 -16.32 -7.35
N ARG A 116 22.28 -15.13 -6.85
CA ARG A 116 22.79 -13.84 -7.33
C ARG A 116 23.97 -13.37 -6.49
N ASP A 117 24.94 -12.74 -7.14
CA ASP A 117 26.10 -12.13 -6.49
C ASP A 117 25.66 -11.05 -5.46
N PRO A 118 26.09 -11.13 -4.18
CA PRO A 118 25.73 -10.17 -3.14
C PRO A 118 26.11 -8.71 -3.47
N ASP A 119 27.25 -8.48 -4.11
CA ASP A 119 27.69 -7.13 -4.49
C ASP A 119 26.80 -6.56 -5.60
N MET A 120 26.39 -7.39 -6.55
CA MET A 120 25.42 -7.00 -7.59
C MET A 120 24.07 -6.62 -6.96
N LEU A 121 23.57 -7.41 -6.00
CA LEU A 121 22.33 -7.11 -5.28
C LEU A 121 22.43 -5.82 -4.48
N TYR A 122 23.55 -5.60 -3.78
CA TYR A 122 23.85 -4.38 -3.06
C TYR A 122 23.79 -3.15 -3.96
N TRP A 123 24.50 -3.16 -5.09
CA TRP A 123 24.51 -2.02 -6.01
C TRP A 123 23.14 -1.75 -6.63
N ARG A 124 22.37 -2.80 -6.95
CA ARG A 124 20.97 -2.65 -7.39
C ARG A 124 20.10 -1.98 -6.33
N ALA A 125 20.19 -2.43 -5.08
CA ALA A 125 19.43 -1.86 -3.98
C ALA A 125 19.79 -0.38 -3.75
N VAL A 126 21.08 -0.03 -3.85
CA VAL A 126 21.56 1.35 -3.76
C VAL A 126 21.01 2.23 -4.89
N ILE A 127 20.92 1.71 -6.13
CA ILE A 127 20.32 2.43 -7.27
C ILE A 127 18.84 2.65 -7.02
N LEU A 128 18.10 1.59 -6.66
CA LEU A 128 16.67 1.67 -6.37
C LEU A 128 16.40 2.70 -5.27
N GLN A 129 17.15 2.66 -4.17
CA GLN A 129 16.92 3.60 -3.07
C GLN A 129 17.26 5.05 -3.42
N ARG A 130 18.26 5.29 -4.29
CA ARG A 130 18.52 6.63 -4.85
C ARG A 130 17.35 7.10 -5.70
N PHE A 131 16.84 6.23 -6.58
CA PHE A 131 15.67 6.52 -7.40
C PHE A 131 14.45 6.86 -6.51
N ILE A 132 14.17 6.05 -5.49
CA ILE A 132 13.07 6.28 -4.54
C ILE A 132 13.23 7.62 -3.81
N LYS A 133 14.45 8.00 -3.40
CA LYS A 133 14.69 9.30 -2.77
C LYS A 133 14.35 10.46 -3.71
N ILE A 134 14.69 10.34 -4.99
CA ILE A 134 14.35 11.34 -6.00
C ILE A 134 12.83 11.35 -6.23
N LEU A 135 12.21 10.17 -6.38
CA LEU A 135 10.76 10.02 -6.53
C LEU A 135 10.03 10.69 -5.37
N ASP A 136 10.41 10.40 -4.13
CA ASP A 136 9.83 11.01 -2.91
C ASP A 136 9.95 12.54 -2.89
N SER A 137 11.00 13.09 -3.49
CA SER A 137 11.20 14.55 -3.57
C SER A 137 10.25 15.23 -4.55
N VAL A 138 9.81 14.52 -5.60
CA VAL A 138 8.92 15.07 -6.64
C VAL A 138 7.48 14.59 -6.52
N LEU A 139 7.22 13.54 -5.73
CA LEU A 139 5.91 12.90 -5.64
C LEU A 139 4.80 13.86 -5.24
N HIS A 140 5.09 14.82 -4.36
CA HIS A 140 4.15 15.85 -3.94
C HIS A 140 3.81 16.88 -5.03
N HIS A 141 4.53 16.93 -6.14
CA HIS A 141 4.14 17.70 -7.33
C HIS A 141 3.26 16.90 -8.28
N LEU A 142 3.31 15.57 -8.19
CA LEU A 142 2.42 14.70 -8.95
C LEU A 142 1.01 14.73 -8.33
N VAL A 143 0.91 14.77 -7.00
CA VAL A 143 -0.34 14.51 -6.25
C VAL A 143 -1.41 15.63 -6.31
N PRO A 144 -1.08 16.94 -6.24
CA PRO A 144 -2.07 18.01 -6.39
C PRO A 144 -2.56 18.17 -7.84
N ALA A 145 -1.86 17.57 -8.80
CA ALA A 145 -2.21 17.58 -10.22
C ALA A 145 -3.08 16.36 -10.63
N TRP A 146 -3.42 15.46 -9.69
CA TRP A 146 -4.22 14.27 -9.96
C TRP A 146 -5.71 14.61 -9.97
N ASP A 147 -6.10 15.29 -11.04
CA ASP A 147 -7.50 15.38 -11.43
C ASP A 147 -7.97 13.99 -11.91
N TYR A 148 -8.93 13.44 -11.17
CA TYR A 148 -9.57 12.15 -11.46
C TYR A 148 -10.28 12.14 -12.83
N THR A 149 -10.60 13.30 -13.39
CA THR A 149 -11.22 13.43 -14.71
C THR A 149 -10.26 13.26 -15.88
N LEU A 150 -8.94 13.28 -15.65
CA LEU A 150 -7.91 13.25 -16.69
C LEU A 150 -7.34 11.84 -17.01
N GLY A 151 -7.90 10.75 -16.46
CA GLY A 151 -7.46 9.39 -16.78
C GLY A 151 -6.04 9.02 -16.31
N THR A 152 -5.45 9.80 -15.41
CA THR A 152 -4.05 9.74 -14.95
C THR A 152 -3.69 8.52 -14.10
N PHE A 153 -4.67 7.71 -13.67
CA PHE A 153 -4.41 6.50 -12.88
C PHE A 153 -3.66 5.40 -13.65
N ASN A 154 -3.70 5.39 -14.98
CA ASN A 154 -2.93 4.41 -15.76
C ASN A 154 -1.42 4.59 -15.59
N GLU A 155 -0.92 5.83 -15.49
CA GLU A 155 0.51 6.10 -15.28
C GLU A 155 0.99 5.60 -13.90
N LEU A 156 0.10 5.59 -12.90
CA LEU A 156 0.40 5.04 -11.58
C LEU A 156 0.70 3.54 -11.63
N LYS A 157 0.16 2.80 -12.60
CA LYS A 157 0.43 1.36 -12.76
C LYS A 157 1.92 1.10 -12.98
N HIS A 158 2.59 1.95 -13.76
CA HIS A 158 4.00 1.80 -14.08
C HIS A 158 4.93 2.14 -12.90
N ILE A 159 4.49 3.01 -11.99
CA ILE A 159 5.28 3.40 -10.81
C ILE A 159 4.84 2.74 -9.50
N LYS A 160 3.73 1.99 -9.48
CA LYS A 160 3.14 1.34 -8.30
C LYS A 160 4.15 0.52 -7.50
N GLN A 161 4.96 -0.27 -8.20
CA GLN A 161 6.03 -1.09 -7.60
C GLN A 161 7.07 -0.26 -6.83
N PHE A 162 7.31 0.99 -7.25
CA PHE A 162 8.21 1.92 -6.57
C PHE A 162 7.50 2.66 -5.42
N LEU A 163 6.20 2.92 -5.53
CA LEU A 163 5.41 3.50 -4.44
C LEU A 163 5.41 2.61 -3.19
N LEU A 164 5.57 1.28 -3.33
CA LEU A 164 5.75 0.38 -2.18
C LEU A 164 7.00 0.71 -1.34
N LEU A 165 8.04 1.27 -1.98
CA LEU A 165 9.30 1.65 -1.34
C LEU A 165 9.31 3.12 -0.89
N SER A 166 8.36 3.92 -1.36
CA SER A 166 8.23 5.35 -1.05
C SER A 166 7.88 5.58 0.43
N LYS A 167 8.58 6.51 1.08
CA LYS A 167 8.23 6.95 2.45
C LYS A 167 6.98 7.82 2.50
N ARG A 168 6.56 8.35 1.35
CA ARG A 168 5.39 9.23 1.20
C ARG A 168 4.10 8.44 0.94
N ARG A 169 4.18 7.15 0.61
CA ARG A 169 3.03 6.27 0.28
C ARG A 169 1.84 6.44 1.23
N THR A 170 2.06 6.31 2.54
CA THR A 170 0.97 6.38 3.53
C THR A 170 0.30 7.75 3.53
N MET A 171 1.08 8.83 3.39
CA MET A 171 0.54 10.18 3.29
C MET A 171 -0.30 10.35 2.02
N LEU A 172 0.14 9.77 0.89
CA LEU A 172 -0.63 9.81 -0.35
C LEU A 172 -1.96 9.10 -0.22
N ILE A 173 -1.95 7.87 0.32
CA ILE A 173 -3.18 7.10 0.50
C ILE A 173 -4.14 7.88 1.40
N SER A 174 -3.66 8.38 2.54
CA SER A 174 -4.48 9.20 3.45
C SER A 174 -5.06 10.45 2.77
N GLN A 175 -4.26 11.14 1.95
CA GLN A 175 -4.71 12.32 1.22
C GLN A 175 -5.77 11.97 0.17
N CYS A 176 -5.56 10.93 -0.66
CA CYS A 176 -6.53 10.48 -1.66
C CYS A 176 -7.85 10.02 -1.01
N LEU A 177 -7.77 9.31 0.11
CA LEU A 177 -8.97 8.92 0.86
C LEU A 177 -9.72 10.15 1.36
N LYS A 178 -9.00 11.12 1.95
CA LYS A 178 -9.57 12.38 2.45
C LYS A 178 -10.22 13.22 1.36
N ASP A 179 -9.57 13.38 0.21
CA ASP A 179 -10.06 14.22 -0.89
C ASP A 179 -11.28 13.63 -1.59
N SER A 180 -11.47 12.32 -1.47
CA SER A 180 -12.64 11.60 -1.99
C SER A 180 -13.73 11.37 -0.94
N GLU A 181 -13.59 11.94 0.26
CA GLU A 181 -14.60 11.85 1.33
C GLU A 181 -15.90 12.55 0.94
N THR A 182 -17.02 11.95 1.33
CA THR A 182 -18.36 12.52 1.26
C THR A 182 -18.95 12.64 2.66
N SER A 183 -20.06 13.37 2.75
CA SER A 183 -20.76 13.55 4.01
C SER A 183 -21.39 12.24 4.49
N LYS A 184 -21.20 11.93 5.78
CA LYS A 184 -21.90 10.84 6.47
C LYS A 184 -23.43 11.04 6.42
N PRO A 185 -24.23 9.97 6.57
CA PRO A 185 -25.67 10.10 6.68
C PRO A 185 -26.08 10.87 7.95
N ASN A 186 -27.27 11.45 7.90
CA ASN A 186 -27.87 12.16 9.05
C ASN A 186 -28.24 11.19 10.17
N PHE A 187 -28.68 9.98 9.83
CA PHE A 187 -29.08 8.94 10.76
C PHE A 187 -28.33 7.64 10.44
N MET A 188 -27.93 6.91 11.48
CA MET A 188 -27.34 5.60 11.33
C MET A 188 -28.43 4.60 10.91
N PRO A 189 -28.26 3.85 9.81
CA PRO A 189 -29.20 2.80 9.43
C PRO A 189 -29.22 1.71 10.52
N ARG A 190 -30.41 1.25 10.90
CA ARG A 190 -30.56 0.14 11.86
C ARG A 190 -31.06 -1.10 11.13
N LEU A 191 -30.30 -2.19 11.27
CA LEU A 191 -30.58 -3.47 10.65
C LEU A 191 -31.01 -4.50 11.69
N TYR A 192 -31.98 -5.32 11.31
CA TYR A 192 -32.44 -6.47 12.08
C TYR A 192 -32.06 -7.74 11.34
N ILE A 193 -31.07 -8.47 11.84
CA ILE A 193 -30.46 -9.60 11.15
C ILE A 193 -30.84 -10.89 11.88
N ASN A 194 -31.30 -11.88 11.14
CA ASN A 194 -31.57 -13.23 11.63
C ASN A 194 -30.43 -14.17 11.22
N ARG A 195 -29.46 -14.39 12.10
CA ARG A 195 -28.33 -15.31 11.83
C ARG A 195 -28.74 -16.78 11.83
N ARG A 196 -29.80 -17.14 12.54
CA ARG A 196 -30.29 -18.52 12.54
C ARG A 196 -30.71 -18.96 11.13
N LEU A 197 -31.45 -18.10 10.41
CA LEU A 197 -31.82 -18.37 9.02
C LEU A 197 -30.60 -18.39 8.09
N ALA A 198 -29.60 -17.53 8.33
CA ALA A 198 -28.36 -17.54 7.57
C ALA A 198 -27.56 -18.83 7.80
N MET A 199 -27.51 -19.34 9.03
CA MET A 199 -26.87 -20.61 9.39
C MET A 199 -27.57 -21.79 8.72
N GLU A 200 -28.91 -21.84 8.77
CA GLU A 200 -29.70 -22.86 8.08
C GLU A 200 -29.46 -22.85 6.55
N HIS A 201 -29.33 -21.65 5.95
CA HIS A 201 -28.97 -21.51 4.53
C HIS A 201 -27.55 -21.98 4.24
N ARG A 202 -26.59 -21.66 5.11
CA ARG A 202 -25.18 -22.07 4.95
C ARG A 202 -25.02 -23.59 4.97
N ASP A 203 -25.77 -24.29 5.82
CA ASP A 203 -25.75 -25.75 5.90
C ASP A 203 -26.32 -26.41 4.65
N ASN A 204 -27.34 -25.79 4.03
CA ASN A 204 -27.93 -26.29 2.79
C ASN A 204 -28.42 -25.18 1.86
N PRO A 205 -27.51 -24.57 1.05
CA PRO A 205 -27.85 -23.44 0.19
C PRO A 205 -28.90 -23.76 -0.89
N ALA A 206 -29.13 -25.04 -1.19
CA ALA A 206 -30.10 -25.47 -2.19
C ALA A 206 -31.56 -25.22 -1.76
N LEU A 207 -31.83 -25.06 -0.46
CA LEU A 207 -33.19 -24.83 0.06
C LEU A 207 -33.70 -23.41 -0.20
N ASP A 208 -32.81 -22.45 -0.38
CA ASP A 208 -33.15 -21.05 -0.70
C ASP A 208 -32.29 -20.55 -1.87
N PRO A 209 -32.67 -20.86 -3.12
CA PRO A 209 -31.95 -20.39 -4.30
C PRO A 209 -31.86 -18.87 -4.42
N THR A 210 -32.73 -18.12 -3.72
CA THR A 210 -32.72 -16.66 -3.72
C THR A 210 -31.68 -16.06 -2.78
N CYS A 211 -31.09 -16.89 -1.91
CA CYS A 211 -30.12 -16.49 -0.88
C CYS A 211 -30.64 -15.40 0.08
N LYS A 212 -31.96 -15.16 0.15
CA LYS A 212 -32.57 -14.05 0.91
C LYS A 212 -32.27 -14.13 2.40
N ASN A 213 -32.03 -15.34 2.90
CA ASN A 213 -31.79 -15.60 4.31
C ASN A 213 -30.33 -15.39 4.72
N THR A 214 -29.41 -15.20 3.78
CA THR A 214 -28.00 -14.90 4.10
C THR A 214 -27.86 -13.56 4.80
N VAL A 215 -26.86 -13.42 5.69
CA VAL A 215 -26.53 -12.14 6.33
C VAL A 215 -26.24 -11.09 5.26
N PHE A 216 -25.49 -11.45 4.21
CA PHE A 216 -25.18 -10.56 3.09
C PHE A 216 -26.43 -9.96 2.45
N VAL A 217 -27.43 -10.77 2.09
CA VAL A 217 -28.64 -10.26 1.45
C VAL A 217 -29.52 -9.51 2.44
N GLN A 218 -29.60 -9.96 3.70
CA GLN A 218 -30.32 -9.23 4.76
C GLN A 218 -29.74 -7.81 4.96
N VAL A 219 -28.42 -7.68 4.97
CA VAL A 219 -27.74 -6.37 5.08
C VAL A 219 -27.95 -5.54 3.81
N TYR A 220 -27.71 -6.12 2.64
CA TYR A 220 -27.87 -5.42 1.36
C TYR A 220 -29.29 -4.86 1.18
N GLU A 221 -30.32 -5.68 1.43
CA GLU A 221 -31.72 -5.26 1.32
C GLU A 221 -32.11 -4.26 2.43
N GLY A 222 -31.62 -4.46 3.66
CA GLY A 222 -31.91 -3.58 4.78
C GLY A 222 -31.27 -2.18 4.68
N LEU A 223 -30.23 -2.03 3.85
CA LEU A 223 -29.57 -0.75 3.58
C LEU A 223 -30.06 -0.07 2.31
N LYS A 224 -31.03 -0.66 1.59
CA LYS A 224 -31.63 0.02 0.44
C LYS A 224 -32.37 1.28 0.89
N PRO A 225 -32.31 2.36 0.10
CA PRO A 225 -33.11 3.55 0.33
C PRO A 225 -34.59 3.18 0.51
N SER A 226 -35.20 3.69 1.58
CA SER A 226 -36.64 3.43 1.83
C SER A 226 -37.52 4.36 1.00
N ASP A 227 -37.00 5.53 0.63
CA ASP A 227 -37.66 6.49 -0.25
C ASP A 227 -36.93 6.59 -1.61
N LYS A 228 -37.70 6.84 -2.67
CA LYS A 228 -37.19 7.04 -4.05
C LYS A 228 -36.28 8.26 -4.18
N TYR A 229 -36.39 9.22 -3.26
CA TYR A 229 -35.56 10.43 -3.25
C TYR A 229 -34.28 10.27 -2.41
N GLU A 230 -34.19 9.22 -1.59
CA GLU A 230 -32.98 8.90 -0.85
C GLU A 230 -31.93 8.29 -1.78
N LYS A 231 -30.70 8.82 -1.70
CA LYS A 231 -29.58 8.27 -2.46
C LYS A 231 -29.05 7.02 -1.75
N PRO A 232 -28.58 6.01 -2.50
CA PRO A 232 -27.82 4.91 -1.94
C PRO A 232 -26.64 5.43 -1.11
N LEU A 233 -26.32 4.72 -0.03
CA LEU A 233 -25.16 4.99 0.80
C LEU A 233 -23.90 4.75 -0.01
N ASP A 234 -22.96 5.70 -0.02
CA ASP A 234 -21.72 5.60 -0.80
C ASP A 234 -20.51 5.17 0.04
N TYR A 235 -20.65 5.13 1.36
CA TYR A 235 -19.65 4.67 2.34
C TYR A 235 -18.28 5.35 2.23
N ARG A 236 -18.16 6.49 1.54
CA ARG A 236 -16.92 7.28 1.43
C ARG A 236 -16.83 8.29 2.56
N TRP A 237 -17.21 7.88 3.76
CA TRP A 237 -17.36 8.80 4.89
C TRP A 237 -16.04 9.04 5.63
N PRO A 238 -15.96 10.06 6.50
CA PRO A 238 -14.74 10.36 7.23
C PRO A 238 -14.29 9.21 8.12
N LEU A 239 -12.97 9.05 8.31
CA LEU A 239 -12.36 7.98 9.12
C LEU A 239 -12.93 7.84 10.54
N ARG A 240 -13.46 8.91 11.14
CA ARG A 240 -14.08 8.87 12.47
C ARG A 240 -15.45 8.20 12.50
N TYR A 241 -15.99 7.86 11.33
CA TYR A 241 -17.28 7.20 11.15
C TYR A 241 -17.02 5.79 10.62
N ASP A 242 -16.50 4.96 11.50
CA ASP A 242 -16.07 3.58 11.26
C ASP A 242 -17.21 2.55 11.32
N GLN A 243 -18.38 2.95 11.86
CA GLN A 243 -19.59 2.14 11.85
C GLN A 243 -20.55 2.57 10.74
N TRP A 244 -20.97 1.64 9.87
CA TRP A 244 -21.83 1.97 8.73
C TRP A 244 -23.32 1.67 8.95
N TRP A 245 -23.61 0.79 9.90
CA TRP A 245 -24.96 0.46 10.36
C TRP A 245 -24.96 0.01 11.82
N GLU A 246 -26.09 0.17 12.49
CA GLU A 246 -26.39 -0.45 13.78
C GLU A 246 -26.99 -1.84 13.55
N CYS A 247 -26.43 -2.86 14.18
CA CYS A 247 -26.93 -4.23 14.04
C CYS A 247 -27.75 -4.67 15.27
N LYS A 248 -28.92 -5.28 15.03
CA LYS A 248 -29.74 -5.98 16.03
C LYS A 248 -29.98 -7.41 15.57
N PHE A 249 -29.33 -8.36 16.23
CA PHE A 249 -29.56 -9.78 15.96
C PHE A 249 -30.86 -10.25 16.59
N ILE A 250 -31.75 -10.77 15.76
CA ILE A 250 -33.07 -11.24 16.17
C ILE A 250 -32.89 -12.45 17.09
N ALA A 251 -33.52 -12.39 18.26
CA ALA A 251 -33.49 -13.43 19.30
C ALA A 251 -32.13 -13.70 19.97
N GLU A 252 -31.09 -12.89 19.76
CA GLU A 252 -29.76 -13.07 20.38
C GLU A 252 -29.48 -12.12 21.58
N GLY A 253 -30.38 -11.20 21.90
CA GLY A 253 -30.30 -10.38 23.12
C GLY A 253 -29.08 -9.45 23.22
N ILE A 254 -28.39 -9.18 22.10
CA ILE A 254 -27.14 -8.38 22.06
C ILE A 254 -27.45 -6.89 22.25
N ILE A 255 -26.75 -6.25 23.20
CA ILE A 255 -26.93 -4.84 23.59
C ILE A 255 -25.80 -3.94 23.07
N ASP A 256 -24.63 -4.50 22.72
CA ASP A 256 -23.45 -3.74 22.26
C ASP A 256 -23.61 -3.27 20.81
N GLN A 257 -23.38 -1.98 20.58
CA GLN A 257 -23.58 -1.31 19.28
C GLN A 257 -22.40 -1.52 18.31
N GLY A 258 -21.17 -1.68 18.83
CA GLY A 258 -19.96 -1.81 17.99
C GLY A 258 -19.57 -3.26 17.67
N GLY A 259 -19.90 -4.21 18.56
CA GLY A 259 -19.67 -5.63 18.31
C GLY A 259 -20.51 -6.17 17.16
N GLY A 260 -21.82 -5.89 17.16
CA GLY A 260 -22.72 -6.48 16.18
C GLY A 260 -22.51 -6.02 14.73
N PHE A 261 -22.00 -4.80 14.53
CA PHE A 261 -21.57 -4.33 13.21
C PHE A 261 -20.40 -5.16 12.67
N ARG A 262 -19.33 -5.29 13.45
CA ARG A 262 -18.14 -6.06 13.04
C ARG A 262 -18.44 -7.54 12.85
N ASP A 263 -19.28 -8.10 13.71
CA ASP A 263 -19.70 -9.48 13.53
C ASP A 263 -20.51 -9.66 12.23
N SER A 264 -21.37 -8.70 11.86
CA SER A 264 -22.11 -8.79 10.59
C SER A 264 -21.18 -8.75 9.36
N ILE A 265 -20.07 -8.01 9.44
CA ILE A 265 -19.03 -8.04 8.39
C ILE A 265 -18.30 -9.39 8.37
N ALA A 266 -18.00 -9.95 9.53
CA ALA A 266 -17.39 -11.28 9.64
C ALA A 266 -18.31 -12.37 9.07
N ASP A 267 -19.60 -12.33 9.41
CA ASP A 267 -20.62 -13.24 8.87
C ASP A 267 -20.70 -13.13 7.33
N MET A 268 -20.75 -11.90 6.79
CA MET A 268 -20.71 -11.69 5.33
C MET A 268 -19.41 -12.19 4.69
N SER A 269 -18.27 -12.03 5.36
CA SER A 269 -16.98 -12.52 4.86
C SER A 269 -16.99 -14.04 4.73
N GLU A 270 -17.52 -14.75 5.73
CA GLU A 270 -17.63 -16.20 5.73
C GLU A 270 -18.69 -16.71 4.73
N GLU A 271 -19.71 -15.91 4.41
CA GLU A 271 -20.66 -16.24 3.33
C GLU A 271 -20.08 -16.00 1.93
N LEU A 272 -19.26 -14.95 1.74
CA LEU A 272 -18.65 -14.61 0.46
C LEU A 272 -17.47 -15.52 0.10
N CYS A 273 -16.61 -15.80 1.08
CA CYS A 273 -15.42 -16.62 0.93
C CYS A 273 -15.28 -17.54 2.15
N PRO A 274 -16.02 -18.67 2.21
CA PRO A 274 -15.95 -19.60 3.32
C PRO A 274 -14.50 -20.04 3.63
N SER A 275 -14.14 -20.05 4.91
CA SER A 275 -12.79 -20.42 5.36
C SER A 275 -12.53 -21.93 5.27
N SER A 276 -13.58 -22.74 5.37
CA SER A 276 -13.49 -24.21 5.24
C SER A 276 -13.80 -24.67 3.82
N SER A 277 -12.97 -25.58 3.30
CA SER A 277 -13.19 -26.26 2.02
C SER A 277 -14.33 -27.28 2.07
N GLU A 278 -14.83 -27.65 3.24
CA GLU A 278 -15.94 -28.61 3.38
C GLU A 278 -17.30 -27.92 3.34
N THR A 279 -17.35 -26.64 3.71
CA THR A 279 -18.60 -25.87 3.73
C THR A 279 -19.04 -25.52 2.31
N PRO A 280 -20.31 -25.75 1.93
CA PRO A 280 -20.85 -25.26 0.66
C PRO A 280 -20.66 -23.75 0.51
N VAL A 281 -20.48 -23.27 -0.73
CA VAL A 281 -20.43 -21.82 -0.98
C VAL A 281 -21.87 -21.28 -0.96
N PRO A 282 -22.25 -20.42 0.02
CA PRO A 282 -23.65 -20.07 0.24
C PRO A 282 -24.15 -18.96 -0.69
N LEU A 283 -23.24 -18.20 -1.31
CA LEU A 283 -23.56 -17.09 -2.20
C LEU A 283 -23.01 -17.33 -3.62
N PRO A 284 -23.73 -16.90 -4.68
CA PRO A 284 -23.35 -17.17 -6.06
C PRO A 284 -22.28 -16.22 -6.61
N PHE A 285 -21.71 -15.30 -5.81
CA PHE A 285 -20.81 -14.25 -6.30
C PHE A 285 -19.37 -14.73 -6.50
N PHE A 286 -18.94 -15.72 -5.75
CA PHE A 286 -17.59 -16.23 -5.84
C PHE A 286 -17.63 -17.75 -5.99
N VAL A 287 -16.69 -18.28 -6.76
CA VAL A 287 -16.46 -19.71 -6.89
C VAL A 287 -15.04 -20.02 -6.46
N ARG A 288 -14.86 -21.23 -5.95
CA ARG A 288 -13.55 -21.77 -5.61
C ARG A 288 -12.64 -21.80 -6.83
N THR A 289 -11.34 -21.61 -6.62
CA THR A 289 -10.36 -21.83 -7.70
C THR A 289 -10.39 -23.29 -8.15
N SER A 290 -10.12 -23.56 -9.43
CA SER A 290 -10.02 -24.93 -9.95
C SER A 290 -8.93 -25.73 -9.24
N ASN A 291 -7.82 -25.07 -8.88
CA ASN A 291 -6.72 -25.64 -8.10
C ASN A 291 -7.15 -26.19 -6.73
N GLN A 292 -8.18 -25.60 -6.10
CA GLN A 292 -8.76 -26.15 -4.87
C GLN A 292 -9.44 -27.49 -5.14
N GLY A 293 -10.22 -27.60 -6.22
CA GLY A 293 -10.91 -28.84 -6.60
C GLY A 293 -9.96 -29.96 -7.01
N SER A 294 -8.86 -29.63 -7.68
CA SER A 294 -7.83 -30.60 -8.09
C SER A 294 -6.83 -30.94 -6.97
N GLY A 295 -6.80 -30.18 -5.88
CA GLY A 295 -5.83 -30.31 -4.79
C GLY A 295 -4.38 -29.94 -5.17
N THR A 296 -4.17 -29.38 -6.36
CA THR A 296 -2.84 -29.10 -6.94
C THR A 296 -2.69 -27.63 -7.30
N GLY A 297 -1.48 -27.08 -7.22
CA GLY A 297 -1.19 -25.68 -7.55
C GLY A 297 -1.32 -24.71 -6.37
N GLU A 298 -1.36 -23.41 -6.68
CA GLU A 298 -1.48 -22.31 -5.72
C GLU A 298 -2.95 -21.95 -5.46
N ALA A 299 -3.19 -21.02 -4.52
CA ALA A 299 -4.51 -20.44 -4.23
C ALA A 299 -5.62 -21.47 -3.96
N ARG A 300 -5.28 -22.58 -3.29
CA ARG A 300 -6.18 -23.72 -3.01
C ARG A 300 -7.22 -23.43 -1.92
N ASP A 301 -7.16 -22.26 -1.32
CA ASP A 301 -8.01 -21.75 -0.25
C ASP A 301 -8.64 -20.42 -0.65
N MET A 302 -8.69 -20.12 -1.95
CA MET A 302 -9.11 -18.84 -2.49
C MET A 302 -10.26 -18.97 -3.49
N TYR A 303 -10.84 -17.83 -3.83
CA TYR A 303 -12.03 -17.69 -4.63
C TYR A 303 -11.83 -16.68 -5.77
N VAL A 304 -12.53 -16.91 -6.88
CA VAL A 304 -12.59 -16.00 -8.04
C VAL A 304 -14.04 -15.59 -8.31
N PRO A 305 -14.29 -14.42 -8.91
CA PRO A 305 -15.66 -14.01 -9.27
C PRO A 305 -16.35 -15.08 -10.12
N ASN A 306 -17.61 -15.38 -9.81
CA ASN A 306 -18.37 -16.38 -10.54
C ASN A 306 -18.75 -15.84 -11.93
N PRO A 307 -18.22 -16.41 -13.04
CA PRO A 307 -18.54 -15.94 -14.40
C PRO A 307 -20.01 -16.13 -14.78
N SER A 308 -20.73 -17.02 -14.08
CA SER A 308 -22.15 -17.30 -14.34
C SER A 308 -23.10 -16.35 -13.60
N CYS A 309 -22.63 -15.62 -12.58
CA CYS A 309 -23.46 -14.73 -11.79
C CYS A 309 -23.60 -13.35 -12.45
N LYS A 310 -24.85 -12.94 -12.72
CA LYS A 310 -25.19 -11.68 -13.39
C LYS A 310 -25.73 -10.60 -12.44
N GLU A 311 -25.59 -10.80 -11.14
CA GLU A 311 -26.07 -9.85 -10.12
C GLU A 311 -25.08 -8.69 -9.93
N PHE A 312 -24.85 -7.92 -11.00
CA PHE A 312 -23.82 -6.88 -11.07
C PHE A 312 -23.96 -5.81 -9.98
N LEU A 313 -25.19 -5.47 -9.57
CA LEU A 313 -25.43 -4.49 -8.49
C LEU A 313 -24.90 -4.99 -7.14
N LYS A 314 -24.97 -6.29 -6.86
CA LYS A 314 -24.43 -6.87 -5.62
C LYS A 314 -22.91 -6.95 -5.67
N TYR A 315 -22.32 -7.22 -6.84
CA TYR A 315 -20.86 -7.08 -7.04
C TYR A 315 -20.37 -5.65 -6.86
N GLU A 316 -21.11 -4.67 -7.40
CA GLU A 316 -20.80 -3.25 -7.19
C GLU A 316 -20.82 -2.92 -5.69
N TRP A 317 -21.85 -3.38 -4.98
CA TRP A 317 -21.94 -3.19 -3.53
C TRP A 317 -20.82 -3.91 -2.75
N ILE A 318 -20.43 -5.13 -3.13
CA ILE A 318 -19.23 -5.79 -2.57
C ILE A 318 -18.01 -4.89 -2.73
N GLY A 319 -17.81 -4.31 -3.92
CA GLY A 319 -16.73 -3.34 -4.18
C GLY A 319 -16.82 -2.08 -3.32
N GLN A 320 -18.03 -1.55 -3.09
CA GLN A 320 -18.26 -0.42 -2.18
C GLN A 320 -17.88 -0.77 -0.74
N ILE A 321 -18.28 -1.95 -0.25
CA ILE A 321 -17.94 -2.42 1.09
C ILE A 321 -16.44 -2.70 1.24
N MET A 322 -15.75 -3.20 0.19
CA MET A 322 -14.29 -3.29 0.17
C MET A 322 -13.63 -1.92 0.34
N GLY A 323 -14.13 -0.90 -0.37
CA GLY A 323 -13.65 0.47 -0.26
C GLY A 323 -13.95 1.09 1.12
N ALA A 324 -15.12 0.80 1.68
CA ALA A 324 -15.52 1.22 3.02
C ALA A 324 -14.61 0.60 4.08
N ALA A 325 -14.34 -0.71 3.99
CA ALA A 325 -13.46 -1.42 4.91
C ALA A 325 -12.04 -0.84 4.90
N LEU A 326 -11.51 -0.54 3.70
CA LEU A 326 -10.21 0.13 3.56
C LEU A 326 -10.17 1.51 4.23
N ARG A 327 -11.27 2.29 4.14
CA ARG A 327 -11.38 3.63 4.76
C ARG A 327 -11.55 3.56 6.27
N GLY A 328 -12.48 2.74 6.74
CA GLY A 328 -12.82 2.58 8.16
C GLY A 328 -11.81 1.77 8.96
N LYS A 329 -10.83 1.14 8.29
CA LYS A 329 -9.91 0.15 8.89
C LYS A 329 -10.65 -1.06 9.48
N GLU A 330 -11.73 -1.45 8.83
CA GLU A 330 -12.51 -2.63 9.17
C GLU A 330 -12.06 -3.85 8.37
N PHE A 331 -12.36 -5.05 8.86
CA PHE A 331 -11.91 -6.30 8.28
C PHE A 331 -13.01 -7.00 7.48
N LEU A 332 -13.04 -6.77 6.17
CA LEU A 332 -13.76 -7.63 5.22
C LEU A 332 -12.79 -8.68 4.66
N VAL A 333 -12.95 -9.94 5.07
CA VAL A 333 -12.02 -11.00 4.69
C VAL A 333 -12.48 -11.65 3.39
N LEU A 334 -11.81 -11.31 2.28
CA LEU A 334 -12.03 -11.94 0.98
C LEU A 334 -10.74 -12.67 0.55
N ALA A 335 -10.79 -14.00 0.52
CA ALA A 335 -9.67 -14.83 0.10
C ALA A 335 -9.57 -14.88 -1.43
N LEU A 336 -9.07 -13.82 -2.04
CA LEU A 336 -8.95 -13.70 -3.50
C LEU A 336 -7.48 -13.88 -3.95
N PRO A 337 -7.22 -14.56 -5.09
CA PRO A 337 -5.86 -14.74 -5.59
C PRO A 337 -5.29 -13.44 -6.18
N GLY A 338 -3.95 -13.38 -6.29
CA GLY A 338 -3.24 -12.24 -6.87
C GLY A 338 -3.76 -11.82 -8.26
N PHE A 339 -4.23 -12.79 -9.06
CA PHE A 339 -4.91 -12.54 -10.32
C PHE A 339 -6.08 -11.56 -10.21
N VAL A 340 -6.97 -11.75 -9.22
CA VAL A 340 -8.15 -10.88 -9.03
C VAL A 340 -7.72 -9.50 -8.54
N TRP A 341 -6.78 -9.43 -7.59
CA TRP A 341 -6.25 -8.16 -7.10
C TRP A 341 -5.53 -7.33 -8.17
N LYS A 342 -4.82 -8.00 -9.09
CA LYS A 342 -4.20 -7.35 -10.24
C LYS A 342 -5.24 -6.69 -11.12
N GLN A 343 -6.30 -7.42 -11.49
CA GLN A 343 -7.38 -6.87 -12.31
C GLN A 343 -8.07 -5.68 -11.64
N LEU A 344 -8.38 -5.77 -10.34
CA LEU A 344 -9.00 -4.67 -9.57
C LEU A 344 -8.13 -3.41 -9.55
N THR A 345 -6.81 -3.56 -9.60
CA THR A 345 -5.87 -2.43 -9.64
C THR A 345 -5.43 -2.06 -11.06
N GLY A 346 -6.01 -2.71 -12.07
CA GLY A 346 -5.73 -2.51 -13.48
C GLY A 346 -4.33 -2.96 -13.92
N GLU A 347 -3.66 -3.80 -13.14
CA GLU A 347 -2.43 -4.48 -13.57
C GLU A 347 -2.71 -5.53 -14.63
N GLU A 348 -1.77 -5.71 -15.55
CA GLU A 348 -1.84 -6.78 -16.54
C GLU A 348 -1.64 -8.14 -15.88
N VAL A 349 -2.51 -9.08 -16.25
CA VAL A 349 -2.39 -10.48 -15.88
C VAL A 349 -1.69 -11.25 -17.00
N SER A 350 -0.78 -12.14 -16.64
CA SER A 350 0.01 -12.94 -17.58
C SER A 350 -0.46 -14.38 -17.58
N TRP A 351 -0.67 -14.94 -18.78
CA TRP A 351 -1.02 -16.35 -18.98
C TRP A 351 -0.10 -17.28 -18.19
N ASN A 352 1.21 -17.23 -18.44
CA ASN A 352 2.18 -18.19 -17.88
C ASN A 352 2.45 -18.02 -16.37
N LYS A 353 1.94 -16.96 -15.73
CA LYS A 353 2.23 -16.65 -14.32
C LYS A 353 0.99 -16.65 -13.44
N ASP A 354 -0.06 -15.97 -13.88
CA ASP A 354 -1.21 -15.67 -13.03
C ASP A 354 -2.34 -16.70 -13.20
N PHE A 355 -2.51 -17.26 -14.40
CA PHE A 355 -3.53 -18.30 -14.64
C PHE A 355 -3.21 -19.65 -13.97
N PRO A 356 -1.94 -20.13 -13.95
CA PRO A 356 -1.61 -21.35 -13.21
C PRO A 356 -1.94 -21.28 -11.72
N ALA A 357 -1.96 -20.08 -11.14
CA ALA A 357 -2.35 -19.90 -9.75
C ALA A 357 -3.84 -20.17 -9.51
N ILE A 358 -4.70 -20.07 -10.53
CA ILE A 358 -6.13 -20.37 -10.46
C ILE A 358 -6.42 -21.79 -10.97
N ASP A 359 -5.87 -22.14 -12.13
CA ASP A 359 -6.11 -23.41 -12.81
C ASP A 359 -4.85 -23.89 -13.54
N SER A 360 -3.96 -24.53 -12.79
CA SER A 360 -2.71 -25.07 -13.31
C SER A 360 -2.91 -26.24 -14.28
N MET A 361 -4.01 -26.97 -14.14
CA MET A 361 -4.30 -28.13 -15.00
C MET A 361 -4.78 -27.68 -16.38
N LEU A 362 -5.68 -26.69 -16.43
CA LEU A 362 -6.14 -26.09 -17.68
C LEU A 362 -4.99 -25.45 -18.44
N VAL A 363 -4.11 -24.69 -17.77
CA VAL A 363 -2.97 -24.06 -18.44
C VAL A 363 -2.05 -25.11 -19.07
N LYS A 364 -1.69 -26.17 -18.34
CA LYS A 364 -0.86 -27.27 -18.88
C LYS A 364 -1.54 -27.99 -20.05
N LEU A 365 -2.85 -28.18 -19.98
CA LEU A 365 -3.62 -28.81 -21.05
C LEU A 365 -3.59 -27.95 -22.32
N LEU A 366 -3.84 -26.65 -22.19
CA LEU A 366 -3.84 -25.73 -23.33
C LEU A 366 -2.44 -25.54 -23.93
N GLU A 367 -1.40 -25.42 -23.11
CA GLU A 367 -0.01 -25.38 -23.58
C GLU A 367 0.39 -26.67 -24.30
N MET A 368 -0.08 -27.84 -23.84
CA MET A 368 0.09 -29.10 -24.57
C MET A 368 -0.61 -29.01 -25.93
N MET A 369 -1.88 -28.61 -25.96
CA MET A 369 -2.69 -28.56 -27.18
C MET A 369 -2.15 -27.60 -28.23
N GLU A 370 -1.59 -26.45 -27.82
CA GLU A 370 -0.96 -25.49 -28.72
C GLU A 370 0.26 -26.07 -29.46
N GLY A 371 1.01 -26.97 -28.81
CA GLY A 371 2.15 -27.66 -29.41
C GLY A 371 1.82 -28.96 -30.13
N MET A 372 0.55 -29.39 -30.15
CA MET A 372 0.15 -30.67 -30.75
C MET A 372 -0.06 -30.55 -32.26
N ASP A 373 0.45 -31.53 -33.00
CA ASP A 373 0.06 -31.73 -34.40
C ASP A 373 -1.37 -32.26 -34.50
N LYS A 374 -1.97 -32.09 -35.68
CA LYS A 374 -3.35 -32.47 -35.96
C LYS A 374 -3.63 -33.95 -35.70
N GLU A 375 -2.71 -34.85 -36.06
CA GLU A 375 -2.91 -36.30 -35.90
C GLU A 375 -2.96 -36.66 -34.41
N THR A 376 -2.02 -36.12 -33.62
CA THR A 376 -1.97 -36.33 -32.18
C THR A 376 -3.19 -35.72 -31.48
N PHE A 377 -3.66 -34.54 -31.94
CA PHE A 377 -4.88 -33.92 -31.42
C PHE A 377 -6.12 -34.76 -31.70
N GLU A 378 -6.34 -35.17 -32.96
CA GLU A 378 -7.50 -35.98 -33.36
C GLU A 378 -7.51 -37.32 -32.63
N PHE A 379 -6.33 -37.94 -32.44
CA PHE A 379 -6.19 -39.17 -31.67
C PHE A 379 -6.61 -39.02 -30.19
N LYS A 380 -6.22 -37.92 -29.52
CA LYS A 380 -6.53 -37.72 -28.09
C LYS A 380 -7.90 -37.10 -27.82
N PHE A 381 -8.35 -36.19 -28.68
CA PHE A 381 -9.48 -35.29 -28.41
C PHE A 381 -10.53 -35.26 -29.52
N GLY A 382 -10.34 -35.98 -30.64
CA GLY A 382 -11.22 -35.89 -31.83
C GLY A 382 -12.67 -36.32 -31.61
N ASN A 383 -12.96 -37.01 -30.49
CA ASN A 383 -14.33 -37.38 -30.11
C ASN A 383 -15.09 -36.24 -29.40
N GLU A 384 -14.37 -35.27 -28.82
CA GLU A 384 -14.95 -34.21 -27.98
C GLU A 384 -14.74 -32.81 -28.57
N LEU A 385 -13.62 -32.60 -29.27
CA LEU A 385 -13.17 -31.30 -29.78
C LEU A 385 -12.83 -31.39 -31.28
N THR A 386 -12.99 -30.27 -31.98
CA THR A 386 -12.65 -30.14 -33.40
C THR A 386 -11.36 -29.33 -33.56
N TYR A 387 -10.38 -29.89 -34.29
CA TYR A 387 -9.15 -29.16 -34.62
C TYR A 387 -9.44 -28.06 -35.65
N THR A 388 -9.05 -26.83 -35.36
CA THR A 388 -9.18 -25.68 -36.27
C THR A 388 -7.84 -24.98 -36.40
N THR A 389 -7.49 -24.60 -37.64
CA THR A 389 -6.22 -23.94 -38.00
C THR A 389 -6.33 -22.43 -38.04
#